data_AF-A0A954S9B3-F1
#
_entry.id   AF-A0A954S9B3-F1
#
_cell.length_a   1.000
_cell.length_b   1.000
_cell.length_c   1.000
_cell.angle_alpha   90.00
_cell.angle_beta   90.00
_cell.angle_gamma   90.00
#
_symmetry.space_group_name_H-M   'P 1'
#
loop_
_entity.id
_entity.type
_entity.pdbx_description
1 polymer ?
#
loop_
_entity_poly.entity_id
_entity_poly.type
_entity_poly.pdbx_seq_one_letter_code
_entity_poly.pdbx_strand_id
1 'polypeptide(L)'
;MYSELDAYGQFLPEWYVHVDPAPPTHEQVQIAEYDIKILASVCAEIEHVFGAIIYELVILDDFTVYIWVEHPRFSVNVWPACCRNREDTELFVVINESPDLESEHYCQTVKEVISTLYRAISP
;
A
#
# COMPACT_ATOMS: atom_id res chain seq x y z
N MET A 1 -19.00 -0.18 0.39
CA MET A 1 -19.80 0.08 -0.83
C MET A 1 -18.84 0.77 -1.79
N TYR A 2 -18.09 0.00 -2.57
CA TYR A 2 -16.94 0.47 -3.36
C TYR A 2 -17.15 0.13 -4.84
N SER A 3 -18.28 0.56 -5.40
CA SER A 3 -18.74 0.04 -6.69
C SER A 3 -18.14 0.69 -7.92
N GLU A 4 -17.46 1.84 -7.83
CA GLU A 4 -17.01 2.54 -9.04
C GLU A 4 -15.63 3.17 -8.86
N LEU A 5 -14.59 2.39 -9.17
CA LEU A 5 -13.22 2.88 -9.38
C LEU A 5 -13.18 4.03 -10.39
N ASP A 6 -14.10 4.04 -11.36
CA ASP A 6 -14.25 5.07 -12.39
C ASP A 6 -14.48 6.48 -11.82
N ALA A 7 -15.06 6.60 -10.62
CA ALA A 7 -15.27 7.90 -9.96
C ALA A 7 -13.96 8.58 -9.53
N TYR A 8 -12.89 7.82 -9.34
CA TYR A 8 -11.57 8.33 -8.95
C TYR A 8 -10.72 8.74 -10.16
N GLY A 9 -11.11 8.33 -11.38
CA GLY A 9 -10.43 8.64 -12.65
C GLY A 9 -10.12 10.12 -12.88
N GLN A 10 -10.99 11.01 -12.36
CA GLN A 10 -10.84 12.46 -12.51
C GLN A 10 -9.88 13.10 -11.50
N PHE A 11 -9.60 12.43 -10.37
CA PHE A 11 -8.73 12.91 -9.29
C PHE A 11 -7.32 12.30 -9.34
N LEU A 12 -7.17 11.14 -9.98
CA LEU A 12 -5.89 10.43 -10.14
C LEU A 12 -4.75 11.23 -10.78
N PRO A 13 -4.96 12.12 -11.76
CA PRO A 13 -3.87 12.87 -12.40
C PRO A 13 -3.24 13.96 -11.53
N GLU A 14 -3.93 14.42 -10.47
CA GLU A 14 -3.44 15.54 -9.64
C GLU A 14 -2.58 15.08 -8.47
N TRP A 15 -2.65 13.80 -8.09
CA TRP A 15 -1.98 13.26 -6.88
C TRP A 15 -0.85 12.28 -7.16
N TYR A 16 -0.59 11.92 -8.42
CA TYR A 16 0.41 10.89 -8.78
C TYR A 16 1.55 11.48 -9.63
N VAL A 17 2.02 12.66 -9.26
CA VAL A 17 3.08 13.33 -10.01
C VAL A 17 4.41 13.11 -9.29
N HIS A 18 5.42 12.63 -10.03
CA HIS A 18 6.87 12.78 -9.77
C HIS A 18 7.70 11.53 -9.37
N VAL A 19 7.83 10.58 -10.31
CA VAL A 19 9.14 9.97 -10.60
C VAL A 19 9.94 10.99 -11.45
N ASP A 20 11.24 11.20 -11.26
CA ASP A 20 12.08 12.03 -12.17
C ASP A 20 12.88 11.15 -13.14
N PRO A 21 12.78 11.34 -14.48
CA PRO A 21 11.87 12.26 -15.17
C PRO A 21 10.41 11.83 -15.07
N ALA A 22 9.51 12.82 -14.97
CA ALA A 22 8.07 12.59 -14.88
C ALA A 22 7.61 11.81 -16.12
N PRO A 23 7.09 10.58 -15.96
CA PRO A 23 6.54 9.85 -17.09
C PRO A 23 5.30 10.59 -17.62
N PRO A 24 4.85 10.32 -18.85
CA PRO A 24 3.61 10.89 -19.36
C PRO A 24 2.42 10.73 -18.40
N THR A 25 1.51 11.71 -18.34
CA THR A 25 0.35 11.70 -17.40
C THR A 25 -0.48 10.43 -17.47
N HIS A 26 -0.64 9.83 -18.65
CA HIS A 26 -1.39 8.56 -18.79
C HIS A 26 -0.65 7.37 -18.15
N GLU A 27 0.69 7.37 -18.12
CA GLU A 27 1.48 6.36 -17.42
C GLU A 27 1.40 6.56 -15.91
N GLN A 28 1.41 7.82 -15.45
CA GLN A 28 1.22 8.17 -14.04
C GLN A 28 -0.13 7.65 -13.51
N VAL A 29 -1.23 7.94 -14.23
CA VAL A 29 -2.57 7.43 -13.87
C VAL A 29 -2.59 5.90 -13.82
N GLN A 30 -1.95 5.22 -14.78
CA GLN A 30 -1.90 3.75 -14.78
C GLN A 30 -1.12 3.18 -13.60
N ILE A 31 -0.04 3.82 -13.17
CA ILE A 31 0.72 3.38 -12.00
C ILE A 31 -0.10 3.64 -10.73
N ALA A 32 -0.71 4.82 -10.60
CA ALA A 32 -1.61 5.14 -9.49
C ALA A 32 -2.75 4.12 -9.33
N GLU A 33 -3.41 3.76 -10.44
CA GLU A 33 -4.46 2.76 -10.45
C GLU A 33 -3.95 1.37 -10.05
N TYR A 34 -2.74 1.01 -10.48
CA TYR A 34 -2.11 -0.26 -10.13
C TYR A 34 -1.77 -0.31 -8.64
N ASP A 35 -1.17 0.74 -8.12
CA ASP A 35 -0.81 0.89 -6.71
C ASP A 35 -2.04 0.79 -5.82
N ILE A 36 -3.09 1.57 -6.11
CA ILE A 36 -4.35 1.51 -5.35
C ILE A 36 -4.96 0.09 -5.38
N LYS A 37 -4.92 -0.60 -6.52
CA LYS A 37 -5.43 -1.99 -6.62
C LYS A 37 -4.63 -2.95 -5.75
N ILE A 38 -3.31 -2.82 -5.70
CA ILE A 38 -2.47 -3.68 -4.85
C ILE A 38 -2.70 -3.36 -3.38
N LEU A 39 -2.68 -2.08 -2.99
CA LEU A 39 -2.91 -1.69 -1.60
C LEU A 39 -4.30 -2.13 -1.12
N ALA A 40 -5.34 -2.00 -1.95
CA ALA A 40 -6.66 -2.54 -1.66
C ALA A 40 -6.65 -4.08 -1.50
N SER A 41 -5.85 -4.78 -2.31
CA SER A 41 -5.68 -6.23 -2.19
C SER A 41 -4.96 -6.62 -0.89
N VAL A 42 -3.98 -5.83 -0.44
CA VAL A 42 -3.33 -5.99 0.86
C VAL A 42 -4.35 -5.83 2.00
N CYS A 43 -5.14 -4.75 2.00
CA CYS A 43 -6.18 -4.55 3.01
C CYS A 43 -7.16 -5.73 3.06
N ALA A 44 -7.65 -6.17 1.89
CA ALA A 44 -8.60 -7.27 1.80
C ALA A 44 -8.02 -8.58 2.36
N GLU A 45 -6.77 -8.88 2.07
CA GLU A 45 -6.13 -10.11 2.57
C GLU A 45 -5.82 -10.02 4.07
N ILE A 46 -5.40 -8.85 4.57
CA ILE A 46 -5.23 -8.62 6.01
C ILE A 46 -6.56 -8.83 6.73
N GLU A 47 -7.64 -8.22 6.22
CA GLU A 47 -8.98 -8.34 6.80
C GLU A 47 -9.47 -9.80 6.79
N HIS A 48 -9.19 -10.53 5.70
CA HIS A 48 -9.54 -11.94 5.57
C HIS A 48 -8.85 -12.82 6.63
N VAL A 49 -7.56 -12.59 6.89
CA VAL A 49 -6.74 -13.45 7.74
C VAL A 49 -6.82 -13.07 9.21
N PHE A 50 -6.84 -11.78 9.53
CA PHE A 50 -6.76 -11.27 10.90
C PHE A 50 -8.11 -10.77 11.45
N GLY A 51 -9.10 -10.54 10.57
CA GLY A 51 -10.42 -10.01 10.93
C GLY A 51 -10.51 -8.50 10.69
N ALA A 52 -11.53 -7.86 11.27
CA ALA A 52 -11.81 -6.45 11.03
C ALA A 52 -10.60 -5.55 11.31
N ILE A 53 -10.32 -4.64 10.36
CA ILE A 53 -9.24 -3.66 10.42
C ILE A 53 -9.79 -2.25 10.23
N ILE A 54 -9.04 -1.26 10.73
CA ILE A 54 -9.19 0.14 10.33
C ILE A 54 -8.05 0.42 9.33
N TYR A 55 -8.34 1.11 8.25
CA TYR A 55 -7.30 1.53 7.30
C TYR A 55 -7.58 2.92 6.75
N GLU A 56 -6.49 3.62 6.43
CA GLU A 56 -6.50 4.93 5.80
C GLU A 56 -5.53 4.93 4.63
N LEU A 57 -5.97 5.47 3.49
CA LEU A 57 -5.07 5.76 2.37
C LEU A 57 -4.42 7.11 2.64
N VAL A 58 -3.10 7.11 2.81
CA VAL A 58 -2.32 8.32 3.07
C VAL A 58 -1.56 8.72 1.81
N ILE A 59 -1.59 10.01 1.52
CA ILE A 59 -0.86 10.64 0.42
C ILE A 59 0.02 11.72 1.07
N LEU A 60 1.34 11.53 1.00
CA LEU A 60 2.31 12.50 1.52
C LEU A 60 2.46 13.71 0.57
N ASP A 61 3.18 14.73 1.03
CA ASP A 61 3.47 15.95 0.27
C ASP A 61 4.39 15.70 -0.93
N ASP A 62 5.23 14.67 -0.85
CA ASP A 62 6.00 14.11 -1.95
C ASP A 62 5.20 13.14 -2.82
N PHE A 63 3.87 13.06 -2.61
CA PHE A 63 2.91 12.20 -3.30
C PHE A 63 3.16 10.70 -3.11
N THR A 64 4.01 10.31 -2.15
CA THR A 64 4.13 8.92 -1.72
C THR A 64 2.78 8.44 -1.19
N VAL A 65 2.25 7.38 -1.79
CA VAL A 65 1.00 6.74 -1.38
C VAL A 65 1.31 5.53 -0.54
N TYR A 66 0.62 5.39 0.58
CA TYR A 66 0.64 4.17 1.38
C TYR A 66 -0.70 3.96 2.06
N ILE A 67 -0.93 2.73 2.51
CA ILE A 67 -2.02 2.44 3.44
C ILE A 67 -1.45 2.34 4.83
N TRP A 68 -2.04 3.06 5.77
CA TRP A 68 -1.90 2.78 7.19
C TRP A 68 -3.02 1.84 7.59
N VAL A 69 -2.68 0.74 8.27
CA VAL A 69 -3.61 -0.26 8.74
C VAL A 69 -3.43 -0.43 10.25
N GLU A 70 -4.54 -0.40 10.97
CA GLU A 70 -4.61 -0.63 12.41
C GLU A 70 -5.48 -1.86 12.72
N HIS A 71 -4.92 -2.75 13.53
CA HIS A 71 -5.56 -3.95 14.05
C HIS A 71 -5.20 -4.09 15.54
N PRO A 72 -6.04 -4.69 16.41
CA PRO A 72 -5.74 -4.82 17.85
C PRO A 72 -4.41 -5.52 18.21
N ARG A 73 -3.75 -6.16 17.24
CA ARG A 73 -2.48 -6.87 17.43
C ARG A 73 -1.27 -6.19 16.77
N PHE A 74 -1.49 -5.27 15.84
CA PHE A 74 -0.41 -4.62 15.09
C PHE A 74 -0.91 -3.34 14.41
N SER A 75 0.00 -2.41 14.16
CA SER A 75 -0.19 -1.36 13.17
C SER A 75 0.87 -1.51 12.09
N VAL A 76 0.50 -1.29 10.83
CA VAL A 76 1.40 -1.46 9.70
C VAL A 76 1.16 -0.37 8.67
N ASN A 77 2.24 0.15 8.11
CA ASN A 77 2.23 0.97 6.91
C ASN A 77 2.68 0.12 5.72
N VAL A 78 1.99 0.21 4.59
CA VAL A 78 2.34 -0.53 3.37
C VAL A 78 2.39 0.41 2.18
N TRP A 79 3.56 0.49 1.55
CA TRP A 79 3.83 1.28 0.37
C TRP A 79 3.97 0.35 -0.84
N PRO A 80 3.40 0.72 -2.00
CA PRO A 80 3.83 0.14 -3.27
C PRO A 80 5.23 0.69 -3.55
N ALA A 81 6.24 -0.18 -3.57
CA ALA A 81 7.56 0.24 -4.02
C ALA A 81 7.47 0.49 -5.53
N CYS A 82 7.90 1.68 -5.96
CA CYS A 82 7.76 2.16 -7.34
C CYS A 82 8.37 1.20 -8.36
N CYS A 83 7.54 0.31 -8.91
CA CYS A 83 7.93 -0.63 -9.94
C CYS A 83 8.14 0.12 -11.26
N ARG A 84 9.40 0.47 -11.57
CA ARG A 84 9.77 0.94 -12.92
C ARG A 84 9.48 -0.12 -14.00
N ASN A 85 9.39 -1.40 -13.61
CA ASN A 85 8.95 -2.52 -14.43
C ASN A 85 7.70 -3.16 -13.82
N ARG A 86 6.57 -3.11 -14.54
CA ARG A 86 5.23 -3.59 -14.12
C ARG A 86 5.11 -5.10 -13.88
N GLU A 87 6.20 -5.85 -13.93
CA GLU A 87 6.20 -7.31 -13.83
C GLU A 87 6.43 -7.80 -12.40
N ASP A 88 7.12 -7.02 -11.57
CA ASP A 88 7.39 -7.36 -10.17
C ASP A 88 6.59 -6.43 -9.27
N THR A 89 5.71 -6.97 -8.42
CA THR A 89 5.08 -6.19 -7.35
C THR A 89 6.09 -6.09 -6.22
N GLU A 90 6.53 -4.88 -5.87
CA GLU A 90 7.35 -4.67 -4.68
C GLU A 90 6.52 -3.89 -3.65
N LEU A 91 6.52 -4.35 -2.40
CA LEU A 91 5.80 -3.76 -1.29
C LEU A 91 6.80 -3.50 -0.18
N PHE A 92 6.91 -2.25 0.24
CA PHE A 92 7.62 -1.89 1.45
C PHE A 92 6.62 -1.89 2.61
N VAL A 93 6.97 -2.55 3.71
CA VAL A 93 6.09 -2.79 4.84
C VAL A 93 6.82 -2.37 6.10
N VAL A 94 6.24 -1.46 6.87
CA VAL A 94 6.76 -1.04 8.18
C VAL A 94 5.77 -1.45 9.24
N ILE A 95 6.18 -2.36 10.11
CA ILE A 95 5.38 -2.80 11.25
C ILE A 95 5.72 -1.90 12.43
N ASN A 96 4.70 -1.20 12.93
CA ASN A 96 4.80 -0.26 14.04
C ASN A 96 4.61 -1.05 15.36
N GLU A 97 5.71 -1.55 15.93
CA GLU A 97 5.70 -2.36 17.15
C GLU A 97 5.67 -1.48 18.43
N SER A 98 6.29 -0.30 18.37
CA SER A 98 6.23 0.75 19.42
C SER A 98 6.63 2.12 18.83
N PRO A 99 6.39 3.26 19.51
CA PRO A 99 6.76 4.59 19.00
C PRO A 99 8.24 4.75 18.64
N ASP A 100 9.10 3.91 19.22
CA ASP A 100 10.55 3.95 19.04
C ASP A 100 11.10 2.70 18.31
N LEU A 101 10.22 1.78 17.87
CA LEU A 101 10.62 0.54 17.21
C LEU A 101 9.75 0.25 15.99
N GLU A 102 10.35 0.43 14.82
CA GLU A 102 9.79 0.12 13.52
C GLU A 102 10.59 -1.02 12.88
N SER A 103 9.88 -2.03 12.38
CA SER A 103 10.46 -3.15 11.65
C SER A 103 10.17 -3.02 10.16
N GLU A 104 11.21 -2.78 9.36
CA GLU A 104 11.12 -2.60 7.90
C GLU A 104 11.26 -3.94 7.15
N HIS A 105 10.37 -4.17 6.17
CA HIS A 105 10.35 -5.38 5.36
C HIS A 105 10.06 -5.07 3.89
N TYR A 106 10.77 -5.76 3.00
CA TYR A 106 10.47 -5.78 1.57
C TYR A 106 9.75 -7.08 1.23
N CYS A 107 8.56 -6.98 0.64
CA CYS A 107 7.71 -8.09 0.23
C CYS A 107 7.44 -8.01 -1.27
N GLN A 108 7.48 -9.13 -1.97
CA GLN A 108 7.20 -9.20 -3.41
C GLN A 108 5.75 -9.55 -3.72
N THR A 109 4.99 -9.96 -2.70
CA THR A 109 3.60 -10.36 -2.87
C THR A 109 2.76 -9.99 -1.66
N VAL A 110 1.45 -9.85 -1.87
CA VAL A 110 0.47 -9.68 -0.78
C VAL A 110 0.60 -10.83 0.25
N LYS A 111 0.82 -12.07 -0.21
CA LYS A 111 0.99 -13.23 0.67
C LYS A 111 2.22 -13.13 1.58
N GLU A 112 3.30 -12.52 1.09
CA GLU A 112 4.47 -12.26 1.90
C GLU A 112 4.21 -11.21 2.98
N VAL A 113 3.41 -10.17 2.68
CA VAL A 113 2.97 -9.21 3.71
C VAL A 113 2.25 -9.93 4.85
N ILE A 114 1.29 -10.80 4.53
CA ILE A 114 0.58 -11.59 5.54
C ILE A 114 1.51 -12.48 6.34
N SER A 115 2.43 -13.16 5.66
CA SER A 115 3.39 -14.06 6.30
C SER A 115 4.31 -13.29 7.27
N THR A 116 4.73 -12.09 6.90
CA THR A 116 5.55 -11.20 7.73
C THR A 116 4.78 -10.73 8.95
N LEU A 117 3.53 -10.25 8.78
CA LEU A 117 2.67 -9.85 9.90
C LEU A 117 2.41 -11.01 10.86
N TYR A 118 2.13 -12.21 10.33
CA TYR A 118 1.88 -13.39 11.13
C TYR A 118 3.08 -13.76 12.00
N ARG A 119 4.31 -13.65 11.46
CA ARG A 119 5.56 -13.88 12.21
C ARG A 119 5.79 -12.83 13.29
N ALA A 120 5.54 -11.56 12.99
CA ALA A 120 5.74 -10.46 13.94
C ALA A 120 4.83 -10.58 15.18
N ILE A 121 3.59 -11.06 15.00
CA ILE A 121 2.62 -11.17 16.10
C ILE A 121 2.55 -12.54 16.78
N SER A 122 3.33 -13.52 16.30
CA SER A 122 3.39 -14.85 16.90
C SER A 122 4.45 -14.87 18.01
N PRO A 123 4.11 -15.34 19.22
CA PRO A 123 5.00 -15.33 20.38
C PRO A 123 6.19 -16.30 20.27
#